data_AF-A0A516SG89-F1
#
_entry.id   AF-A0A516SG89-F1
#
_cell.length_a   1.000
_cell.length_b   1.000
_cell.length_c   1.000
_cell.angle_alpha   90.00
_cell.angle_beta   90.00
_cell.angle_gamma   90.00
#
_symmetry.space_group_name_H-M   'P 1'
#
loop_
_entity.id
_entity.type
_entity.pdbx_description
1 polymer ?
#
loop_
_entity_poly.entity_id
_entity_poly.type
_entity_poly.pdbx_seq_one_letter_code
_entity_poly.pdbx_strand_id
1 'polypeptide(L)'
;MAFFTRCLPRIEPRCLLVWLCAAICCLPLWAGGGIQLESAAGVEHEGKFSLDARFLVTLDAIQENALLAGVPLTFSVEFTLTRPRWYWAWRRVADWFDPTARIEYKLSYHALTRSYRVSVGTLYQSFDTLDGALHSLGVIRDWSVAERGAVSRRLDSRFAGELQMRLDTSKLPKPLQLSLLGEADWKLESDPLLVEFVEAK
;
A
#
# COMPACT_ATOMS: atom_id res chain seq x y z
N MET A 1 -40.72 14.22 -58.18
CA MET A 1 -41.07 14.14 -56.75
C MET A 1 -41.18 12.66 -56.39
N ALA A 2 -40.20 12.08 -55.70
CA ALA A 2 -40.23 10.70 -55.20
C ALA A 2 -39.99 10.74 -53.70
N PHE A 3 -41.01 10.33 -52.95
CA PHE A 3 -41.02 10.28 -51.50
C PHE A 3 -40.05 9.20 -50.99
N PHE A 4 -39.04 9.60 -50.23
CA PHE A 4 -38.20 8.68 -49.45
C PHE A 4 -38.95 8.32 -48.16
N THR A 5 -39.69 7.22 -48.19
CA THR A 5 -40.33 6.62 -47.03
C THR A 5 -39.24 6.02 -46.14
N ARG A 6 -38.94 6.65 -45.01
CA ARG A 6 -38.02 6.10 -43.99
C ARG A 6 -38.70 4.91 -43.31
N CYS A 7 -38.28 3.70 -43.66
CA CYS A 7 -38.56 2.50 -42.89
C CYS A 7 -37.75 2.55 -41.58
N LEU A 8 -38.37 3.03 -40.50
CA LEU A 8 -37.87 2.74 -39.15
C LEU A 8 -38.36 1.33 -38.79
N PRO A 9 -37.47 0.32 -38.68
CA PRO A 9 -37.87 -0.98 -38.18
C PRO A 9 -38.42 -0.81 -36.76
N ARG A 10 -39.54 -1.47 -36.49
CA ARG A 10 -40.23 -1.47 -35.20
C ARG A 10 -39.37 -2.23 -34.19
N ILE A 11 -38.45 -1.52 -33.54
CA ILE A 11 -37.56 -2.06 -32.51
C ILE A 11 -38.43 -2.35 -31.28
N GLU A 12 -38.51 -3.62 -30.88
CA GLU A 12 -39.30 -4.02 -29.72
C GLU A 12 -38.71 -3.44 -28.43
N PRO A 13 -39.53 -2.90 -27.51
CA PRO A 13 -39.05 -2.23 -26.30
C PRO A 13 -38.28 -3.18 -25.37
N ARG A 14 -38.45 -4.50 -25.54
CA ARG A 14 -37.73 -5.54 -24.77
C ARG A 14 -36.25 -5.61 -25.15
N CYS A 15 -35.90 -5.46 -26.43
CA CYS A 15 -34.50 -5.43 -26.87
C CYS A 15 -33.78 -4.15 -26.43
N LEU A 16 -34.50 -3.02 -26.41
CA LEU A 16 -33.98 -1.75 -25.90
C LEU A 16 -33.69 -1.82 -24.40
N LEU A 17 -34.55 -2.47 -23.61
CA LEU A 17 -34.37 -2.61 -22.16
C LEU A 17 -33.21 -3.55 -21.81
N VAL A 18 -33.00 -4.61 -22.59
CA VAL A 18 -31.85 -5.53 -22.44
C VAL A 18 -30.53 -4.83 -22.77
N TRP A 19 -30.49 -4.01 -23.83
CA TRP A 19 -29.32 -3.19 -24.15
C TRP A 19 -29.04 -2.14 -23.07
N LEU A 20 -30.08 -1.55 -22.47
CA LEU A 20 -29.93 -0.56 -21.40
C LEU A 20 -29.38 -1.20 -20.11
N CYS A 21 -29.86 -2.39 -19.74
CA CYS A 21 -29.34 -3.14 -18.59
C CYS A 21 -27.90 -3.65 -18.79
N ALA A 22 -27.54 -4.05 -20.02
CA ALA A 22 -26.17 -4.44 -20.35
C ALA A 22 -25.19 -3.25 -20.29
N ALA A 23 -25.63 -2.05 -20.69
CA ALA A 23 -24.84 -0.82 -20.59
C ALA A 23 -24.60 -0.37 -19.14
N ILE A 24 -25.58 -0.58 -18.24
CA ILE A 24 -25.47 -0.24 -16.81
C ILE A 24 -24.49 -1.17 -16.07
N CYS A 25 -24.29 -2.41 -16.54
CA CYS A 25 -23.35 -3.36 -15.94
C CYS A 25 -21.87 -3.10 -16.29
N CYS A 26 -21.59 -2.20 -17.24
CA CYS A 26 -20.24 -1.78 -17.63
C CYS A 26 -19.82 -0.42 -17.03
N LEU A 27 -20.48 0.03 -15.96
CA LEU A 27 -19.90 1.12 -15.17
C LEU A 27 -18.64 0.55 -14.50
N PRO A 28 -17.45 1.16 -14.71
CA PRO A 28 -16.28 0.76 -13.96
C PRO A 28 -16.60 0.98 -12.49
N LEU A 29 -16.66 -0.12 -11.74
CA LEU A 29 -16.61 -0.10 -10.29
C LEU A 29 -15.44 0.79 -9.92
N TRP A 30 -15.72 1.87 -9.18
CA TRP A 30 -14.71 2.77 -8.66
C TRP A 30 -13.62 1.92 -8.01
N ALA A 31 -12.41 1.97 -8.60
CA ALA A 31 -11.25 1.35 -8.00
C ALA A 31 -10.92 2.17 -6.75
N GLY A 32 -11.47 1.73 -5.61
CA GLY A 32 -11.08 2.28 -4.32
C GLY A 32 -9.57 2.15 -4.18
N GLY A 33 -8.92 3.26 -3.83
CA GLY A 33 -7.49 3.27 -3.52
C GLY A 33 -7.19 2.23 -2.44
N GLY A 34 -6.13 1.46 -2.63
CA GLY A 34 -5.79 0.34 -1.75
C GLY A 34 -4.29 0.09 -1.74
N ILE A 35 -3.82 -0.56 -0.67
CA ILE A 35 -2.46 -1.08 -0.61
C ILE A 35 -2.56 -2.60 -0.60
N GLN A 36 -2.03 -3.24 -1.65
CA GLN A 36 -1.96 -4.68 -1.74
C GLN A 36 -0.51 -5.11 -1.61
N LEU A 37 -0.22 -6.10 -0.78
CA LEU A 37 1.12 -6.68 -0.72
C LEU A 37 1.21 -7.82 -1.74
N GLU A 38 2.12 -7.70 -2.71
CA GLU A 38 2.30 -8.70 -3.76
C GLU A 38 3.25 -9.82 -3.33
N SER A 39 4.34 -9.45 -2.67
CA SER A 39 5.36 -10.40 -2.23
C SER A 39 6.17 -9.82 -1.08
N ALA A 40 6.57 -10.68 -0.17
CA ALA A 40 7.54 -10.38 0.86
C ALA A 40 8.46 -11.59 1.03
N ALA A 41 9.76 -11.33 1.08
CA ALA A 41 10.80 -12.33 1.29
C ALA A 41 11.76 -11.82 2.36
N GLY A 42 11.95 -12.61 3.40
CA GLY A 42 12.97 -12.37 4.42
C GLY A 42 14.20 -13.22 4.13
N VAL A 43 15.36 -12.59 4.05
CA VAL A 43 16.64 -13.27 3.90
C VAL A 43 17.48 -13.04 5.15
N GLU A 44 18.06 -14.10 5.69
CA GLU A 44 19.08 -13.96 6.72
C GLU A 44 20.47 -14.11 6.11
N HIS A 45 21.31 -13.08 6.25
CA HIS A 45 22.71 -13.09 5.80
C HIS A 45 23.65 -12.69 6.94
N GLU A 46 24.59 -13.57 7.31
CA GLU A 46 25.60 -13.32 8.35
C GLU A 46 25.04 -12.81 9.69
N GLY A 47 23.82 -13.22 10.05
CA GLY A 47 23.14 -12.76 11.26
C GLY A 47 22.52 -11.36 11.14
N LYS A 48 22.34 -10.83 9.93
CA LYS A 48 21.46 -9.70 9.64
C LYS A 48 20.19 -10.21 8.96
N PHE A 49 19.04 -9.75 9.43
CA PHE A 49 17.75 -10.02 8.82
C PHE A 49 17.44 -8.89 7.86
N SER A 50 17.49 -9.17 6.55
CA SER A 50 17.04 -8.27 5.51
C SER A 50 15.67 -8.68 5.00
N LEU A 51 14.86 -7.68 4.67
CA LEU A 51 13.51 -7.87 4.15
C LEU A 51 13.40 -7.19 2.79
N ASP A 52 12.96 -7.96 1.81
CA ASP A 52 12.51 -7.48 0.51
C ASP A 52 10.98 -7.57 0.45
N ALA A 53 10.31 -6.49 0.09
CA ALA A 53 8.86 -6.47 -0.04
C ALA A 53 8.41 -5.64 -1.24
N ARG A 54 7.28 -6.04 -1.83
CA ARG A 54 6.64 -5.32 -2.93
C ARG A 54 5.18 -5.10 -2.59
N PHE A 55 4.82 -3.83 -2.50
CA PHE A 55 3.46 -3.35 -2.34
C PHE A 55 2.99 -2.70 -3.64
N LEU A 56 1.79 -3.05 -4.07
CA LEU A 56 1.03 -2.33 -5.08
C LEU A 56 0.19 -1.28 -4.37
N VAL A 57 0.57 -0.02 -4.53
CA VAL A 57 -0.11 1.13 -3.91
C VAL A 57 -0.93 1.84 -4.97
N THR A 58 -2.24 1.88 -4.79
CA THR A 58 -3.15 2.67 -5.64
C THR A 58 -3.76 3.80 -4.81
N LEU A 59 -3.68 5.02 -5.33
CA LEU A 59 -4.33 6.18 -4.71
C LEU A 59 -5.74 6.36 -5.26
N ASP A 60 -6.64 6.83 -4.40
CA ASP A 60 -7.95 7.32 -4.82
C ASP A 60 -7.87 8.76 -5.36
N ALA A 61 -8.87 9.18 -6.12
CA ALA A 61 -8.97 10.52 -6.71
C ALA A 61 -8.84 11.64 -5.67
N ILE A 62 -9.36 11.45 -4.45
CA ILE A 62 -9.25 12.46 -3.37
C ILE A 62 -7.79 12.64 -2.95
N GLN A 63 -7.07 11.53 -2.78
CA GLN A 63 -5.67 11.51 -2.33
C GLN A 63 -4.75 12.07 -3.41
N GLU A 64 -5.00 11.73 -4.68
CA GLU A 64 -4.28 12.29 -5.82
C GLU A 64 -4.48 13.82 -5.92
N ASN A 65 -5.73 14.29 -5.82
CA ASN A 65 -6.02 15.73 -5.84
C ASN A 65 -5.35 16.47 -4.69
N ALA A 66 -5.31 15.89 -3.50
CA ALA A 66 -4.62 16.48 -2.36
C ALA A 66 -3.11 16.52 -2.55
N LEU A 67 -2.53 15.46 -3.13
CA LEU A 67 -1.11 15.42 -3.49
C LEU A 67 -0.78 16.55 -4.48
N LEU A 68 -1.60 16.73 -5.53
CA LEU A 68 -1.48 17.81 -6.50
C LEU A 68 -1.64 19.21 -5.88
N ALA A 69 -2.46 19.33 -4.84
CA ALA A 69 -2.59 20.55 -4.03
C ALA A 69 -1.37 20.83 -3.14
N GLY A 70 -0.35 19.97 -3.16
CA GLY A 70 0.91 20.13 -2.44
C GLY A 70 0.91 19.50 -1.03
N VAL A 71 -0.09 18.66 -0.72
CA VAL A 71 -0.16 17.95 0.56
C VAL A 71 0.74 16.71 0.48
N PRO A 72 1.76 16.58 1.34
CA PRO A 72 2.60 15.40 1.34
C PRO A 72 1.86 14.20 1.98
N LEU A 73 1.90 13.05 1.31
CA LEU A 73 1.40 11.78 1.81
C LEU A 73 2.55 11.00 2.44
N THR A 74 2.42 10.63 3.71
CA THR A 74 3.47 9.88 4.43
C THR A 74 2.99 8.46 4.68
N PHE A 75 3.70 7.49 4.13
CA PHE A 75 3.44 6.07 4.32
C PHE A 75 4.43 5.51 5.33
N SER A 76 3.93 4.81 6.34
CA SER A 76 4.75 4.05 7.27
C SER A 76 4.65 2.57 6.96
N VAL A 77 5.80 1.92 6.82
CA VAL A 77 5.90 0.46 6.76
C VAL A 77 6.39 -0.01 8.11
N GLU A 78 5.61 -0.90 8.73
CA GLU A 78 5.85 -1.45 10.04
C GLU A 78 6.08 -2.96 9.90
N PHE A 79 7.14 -3.42 10.54
CA PHE A 79 7.51 -4.81 10.61
C PHE A 79 7.60 -5.22 12.07
N THR A 80 6.81 -6.21 12.46
CA THR A 80 6.80 -6.76 13.83
C THR A 80 7.35 -8.17 13.81
N LEU A 81 8.48 -8.40 14.47
CA LEU A 81 9.07 -9.73 14.57
C LEU A 81 8.23 -10.64 15.47
N THR A 82 7.66 -11.71 14.91
CA THR A 82 6.78 -12.65 15.61
C THR A 82 7.38 -14.05 15.61
N ARG A 83 7.47 -14.68 16.79
CA ARG A 83 8.06 -16.02 16.90
C ARG A 83 6.98 -17.11 16.77
N PRO A 84 7.11 -18.07 15.84
CA PRO A 84 6.23 -19.23 15.82
C PRO A 84 6.58 -20.14 17.01
N ARG A 85 5.76 -20.17 18.07
CA ARG A 85 5.93 -21.07 19.23
C ARG A 85 4.68 -21.93 19.42
N TRP A 86 4.85 -23.24 19.32
CA TRP A 86 3.78 -24.25 19.21
C TRP A 86 3.12 -24.68 20.53
N TYR A 87 3.70 -24.56 21.74
CA TYR A 87 3.12 -25.26 22.93
C TYR A 87 3.00 -24.54 24.28
N TRP A 88 3.08 -23.21 24.38
CA TRP A 88 2.78 -22.53 25.65
C TRP A 88 2.06 -21.19 25.44
N ALA A 89 0.78 -21.32 25.10
CA ALA A 89 -0.20 -20.33 25.47
C ALA A 89 -0.05 -19.94 26.96
N TRP A 90 -0.30 -18.65 27.27
CA TRP A 90 -0.26 -18.00 28.59
C TRP A 90 1.10 -17.59 29.16
N ARG A 91 1.68 -16.52 28.61
CA ARG A 91 1.84 -15.24 29.35
C ARG A 91 2.36 -14.17 28.40
N ARG A 92 1.82 -12.96 28.56
CA ARG A 92 2.32 -11.70 28.02
C ARG A 92 3.84 -11.65 28.21
N VAL A 93 4.60 -11.89 27.13
CA VAL A 93 6.04 -11.55 27.06
C VAL A 93 6.18 -10.39 26.08
N ALA A 94 5.35 -9.37 26.28
CA ALA A 94 5.41 -8.09 25.57
C ALA A 94 6.40 -7.11 26.23
N ASP A 95 7.05 -7.48 27.35
CA ASP A 95 7.80 -6.54 28.18
C ASP A 95 9.33 -6.51 27.93
N TRP A 96 9.90 -7.31 27.02
CA TRP A 96 11.38 -7.44 26.93
C TRP A 96 12.02 -7.19 25.56
N PHE A 97 11.24 -7.02 24.49
CA PHE A 97 11.76 -6.67 23.17
C PHE A 97 10.77 -5.73 22.50
N ASP A 98 11.23 -4.55 22.07
CA ASP A 98 10.58 -3.78 21.00
C ASP A 98 11.03 -4.43 19.68
N PRO A 99 10.24 -5.35 19.08
CA PRO A 99 10.61 -6.08 17.88
C PRO A 99 10.11 -5.36 16.62
N THR A 100 9.80 -4.07 16.75
CA THR A 100 9.07 -3.29 15.75
C THR A 100 10.05 -2.40 14.99
N ALA A 101 10.31 -2.73 13.74
CA ALA A 101 11.03 -1.86 12.82
C ALA A 101 10.00 -1.02 12.05
N ARG A 102 10.25 0.29 11.93
CA ARG A 102 9.40 1.21 11.17
C ARG A 102 10.25 2.04 10.22
N ILE A 103 9.79 2.19 8.99
CA ILE A 103 10.36 3.08 7.99
C ILE A 103 9.27 3.97 7.39
N GLU A 104 9.60 5.24 7.13
CA GLU A 104 8.66 6.22 6.60
C GLU A 104 9.05 6.65 5.18
N TYR A 105 8.09 6.58 4.27
CA TYR A 105 8.18 7.04 2.89
C TYR A 105 7.30 8.27 2.72
N LYS A 106 7.86 9.37 2.24
CA LYS A 106 7.13 10.61 1.99
C LYS A 106 6.99 10.86 0.50
N LEU A 107 5.75 10.92 0.03
CA LEU A 107 5.38 11.31 -1.33
C LEU A 107 4.91 12.77 -1.34
N SER A 108 5.50 13.60 -2.20
CA SER A 108 5.11 15.01 -2.36
C SER A 108 5.17 15.43 -3.82
N TYR A 109 4.29 16.34 -4.24
CA TYR A 109 4.30 16.91 -5.58
C TYR A 109 4.85 18.34 -5.60
N HIS A 110 5.72 18.63 -6.58
CA HIS A 110 6.22 19.98 -6.83
C HIS A 110 5.57 20.55 -8.09
N ALA A 111 4.67 21.52 -7.92
CA ALA A 111 3.93 22.12 -9.03
C ALA A 111 4.81 22.89 -10.03
N LEU A 112 5.90 23.51 -9.58
CA LEU A 112 6.80 24.29 -10.44
C LEU A 112 7.57 23.40 -11.44
N THR A 113 8.09 22.27 -10.95
CA THR A 113 8.84 21.30 -11.76
C THR A 113 7.96 20.19 -12.32
N ARG A 114 6.67 20.16 -11.94
CA ARG A 114 5.70 19.10 -12.27
C ARG A 114 6.22 17.69 -11.97
N SER A 115 6.99 17.57 -10.89
CA SER A 115 7.67 16.34 -10.52
C SER A 115 7.11 15.80 -9.21
N TYR A 116 6.87 14.50 -9.18
CA TYR A 116 6.62 13.74 -7.96
C TYR A 116 7.95 13.45 -7.26
N ARG A 117 7.96 13.50 -5.94
CA ARG A 117 9.15 13.22 -5.14
C ARG A 117 8.82 12.21 -4.05
N VAL A 118 9.58 11.12 -4.02
CA VAL A 118 9.55 10.12 -2.96
C VAL A 118 10.80 10.33 -2.10
N SER A 119 10.63 10.45 -0.80
CA SER A 119 11.74 10.64 0.16
C SER A 119 11.70 9.56 1.23
N VAL A 120 12.87 9.02 1.57
CA VAL A 120 13.08 7.98 2.57
C VAL A 120 14.23 8.42 3.47
N GLY A 121 13.90 8.84 4.70
CA GLY A 121 14.88 9.48 5.57
C GLY A 121 15.54 10.71 4.92
N THR A 122 16.81 10.60 4.54
CA THR A 122 17.60 11.65 3.88
C THR A 122 17.68 11.50 2.36
N LEU A 123 17.34 10.33 1.81
CA LEU A 123 17.37 10.07 0.39
C LEU A 123 16.07 10.56 -0.25
N TYR A 124 16.15 11.17 -1.43
CA TYR A 124 14.98 11.51 -2.22
C TYR A 124 15.20 11.13 -3.69
N GLN A 125 14.11 10.74 -4.34
CA GLN A 125 14.07 10.45 -5.76
C GLN A 125 12.89 11.20 -6.39
N SER A 126 13.13 11.78 -7.56
CA SER A 126 12.11 12.50 -8.34
C SER A 126 11.66 11.69 -9.53
N PHE A 127 10.38 11.80 -9.86
CA PHE A 127 9.70 11.11 -10.94
C PHE A 127 8.79 12.08 -11.69
N ASP A 128 8.62 11.86 -13.00
CA ASP A 128 7.73 12.68 -13.84
C ASP A 128 6.28 12.17 -13.80
N THR A 129 6.08 10.90 -13.45
CA THR A 129 4.78 10.22 -13.41
C THR A 129 4.43 9.76 -12.00
N LEU A 130 3.15 9.86 -11.62
CA LEU A 130 2.65 9.36 -10.33
C LEU A 130 2.86 7.86 -10.18
N ASP A 131 2.54 7.09 -11.21
CA ASP A 131 2.68 5.62 -11.22
C ASP A 131 4.11 5.17 -10.92
N GLY A 132 5.11 5.76 -11.60
CA GLY A 132 6.52 5.48 -11.33
C GLY A 132 6.95 5.83 -9.89
N ALA A 133 6.40 6.89 -9.32
CA ALA A 133 6.63 7.24 -7.92
C ALA A 133 6.00 6.23 -6.95
N LEU A 134 4.77 5.80 -7.21
CA LEU A 134 4.06 4.80 -6.40
C LEU A 134 4.74 3.43 -6.48
N HIS A 135 5.15 3.01 -7.67
CA HIS A 135 5.90 1.77 -7.87
C HIS A 135 7.22 1.79 -7.10
N SER A 136 7.99 2.90 -7.18
CA SER A 136 9.21 3.02 -6.39
C SER A 136 8.96 3.06 -4.88
N LEU A 137 7.83 3.60 -4.45
CA LEU A 137 7.46 3.69 -3.04
C LEU A 137 7.05 2.32 -2.48
N GLY A 138 6.39 1.49 -3.28
CA GLY A 138 5.96 0.15 -2.90
C GLY A 138 7.07 -0.90 -2.92
N VAL A 139 8.21 -0.62 -3.57
CA VAL A 139 9.35 -1.55 -3.63
C VAL A 139 10.33 -1.26 -2.50
N ILE A 140 10.40 -2.18 -1.53
CA ILE A 140 11.34 -2.15 -0.40
C ILE A 140 12.41 -3.20 -0.67
N ARG A 141 13.68 -2.78 -0.60
CA ARG A 141 14.83 -3.64 -0.87
C ARG A 141 15.82 -3.58 0.28
N ASP A 142 16.37 -4.73 0.64
CA ASP A 142 17.45 -4.89 1.61
C ASP A 142 17.20 -4.11 2.93
N TRP A 143 15.95 -4.10 3.39
CA TRP A 143 15.61 -3.40 4.62
C TRP A 143 16.06 -4.22 5.83
N SER A 144 17.09 -3.75 6.52
CA SER A 144 17.61 -4.38 7.74
C SER A 144 16.65 -4.17 8.91
N VAL A 145 15.90 -5.22 9.27
CA VAL A 145 14.89 -5.16 10.34
C VAL A 145 15.44 -5.57 11.71
N ALA A 146 16.49 -6.40 11.75
CA ALA A 146 17.10 -6.83 12.99
C ALA A 146 18.54 -7.36 12.78
N GLU A 147 19.36 -7.25 13.82
CA GLU A 147 20.63 -7.96 13.94
C GLU A 147 20.50 -9.12 14.94
N ARG A 148 21.12 -10.27 14.66
CA ARG A 148 21.15 -11.47 15.52
C ARG A 148 21.77 -11.19 16.90
N GLY A 149 22.54 -10.10 17.04
CA GLY A 149 23.00 -9.61 18.33
C GLY A 149 21.87 -9.10 19.23
N ALA A 150 20.83 -8.48 18.64
CA ALA A 150 19.62 -8.08 19.32
C ALA A 150 18.71 -9.31 19.53
N VAL A 151 18.51 -10.14 18.50
CA VAL A 151 17.62 -11.31 18.62
C VAL A 151 18.34 -12.45 19.34
N SER A 152 18.16 -12.52 20.67
CA SER A 152 18.77 -13.49 21.61
C SER A 152 19.38 -14.73 20.94
N ARG A 153 20.73 -14.81 20.95
CA ARG A 153 21.67 -15.78 20.35
C ARG A 153 21.38 -17.28 20.61
N ARG A 154 20.26 -17.62 21.23
CA ARG A 154 20.07 -18.87 21.96
C ARG A 154 19.27 -19.95 21.23
N LEU A 155 18.68 -19.71 20.04
CA LEU A 155 17.84 -20.75 19.44
C LEU A 155 17.81 -20.76 17.90
N ASP A 156 17.97 -21.97 17.39
CA ASP A 156 17.85 -22.52 16.03
C ASP A 156 16.44 -22.37 15.40
N SER A 157 15.73 -21.28 15.73
CA SER A 157 14.32 -21.11 15.40
C SER A 157 14.14 -20.33 14.11
N ARG A 158 13.32 -20.85 13.20
CA ARG A 158 12.74 -20.07 12.09
C ARG A 158 12.09 -18.80 12.66
N PHE A 159 12.49 -17.66 12.13
CA PHE A 159 11.87 -16.38 12.47
C PHE A 159 10.75 -16.09 11.48
N ALA A 160 9.66 -15.53 12.01
CA ALA A 160 8.61 -14.94 11.19
C ALA A 160 8.44 -13.48 11.62
N GLY A 161 7.79 -12.70 10.79
CA GLY A 161 7.37 -11.35 11.15
C GLY A 161 6.12 -10.96 10.40
N GLU A 162 5.39 -10.01 10.95
CA GLU A 162 4.22 -9.43 10.34
C GLU A 162 4.65 -8.12 9.67
N LEU A 163 4.39 -8.01 8.37
CA LEU A 163 4.69 -6.84 7.58
C LEU A 163 3.39 -6.14 7.20
N GLN A 164 3.33 -4.83 7.44
CA GLN A 164 2.19 -4.00 7.11
C GLN A 164 2.63 -2.62 6.60
N MET A 165 1.93 -2.10 5.60
CA MET A 165 2.12 -0.74 5.11
C MET A 165 0.82 0.07 5.32
N ARG A 166 0.96 1.30 5.80
CA ARG A 166 -0.18 2.18 6.05
C ARG A 166 0.14 3.64 5.75
N LEU A 167 -0.86 4.40 5.35
CA LEU A 167 -0.77 5.85 5.26
C LEU A 167 -0.94 6.47 6.65
N ASP A 168 0.03 7.25 7.09
CA ASP A 168 0.00 7.97 8.37
C ASP A 168 -0.84 9.25 8.23
N THR A 169 -2.13 9.13 8.54
CA THR A 169 -3.08 10.24 8.53
C THR A 169 -2.81 11.27 9.63
N SER A 170 -2.02 10.94 10.65
CA SER A 170 -1.64 11.86 11.73
C SER A 170 -0.71 12.98 11.23
N LYS A 171 0.03 12.72 10.15
CA LYS A 171 0.94 13.68 9.51
C LYS A 171 0.23 14.62 8.54
N LEU A 172 -1.05 14.38 8.25
CA LEU A 172 -1.84 15.26 7.39
C LEU A 172 -2.07 16.62 8.09
N PRO A 173 -2.15 17.72 7.31
CA PRO A 173 -2.58 19.01 7.82
C PRO A 173 -3.88 18.89 8.62
N LYS A 174 -3.95 19.58 9.77
CA LYS A 174 -5.14 19.64 10.63
C LYS A 174 -6.48 19.85 9.91
N PRO A 175 -6.61 20.71 8.86
CA PRO A 175 -7.88 20.83 8.14
C PRO A 175 -8.31 19.53 7.45
N LEU A 176 -7.38 18.73 6.92
CA LEU A 176 -7.69 17.44 6.29
C LEU A 176 -7.98 16.34 7.31
N GLN A 177 -7.53 16.49 8.56
CA GLN A 177 -7.90 15.58 9.63
C GLN A 177 -9.41 15.62 9.92
N LEU A 178 -10.08 16.73 9.62
CA LEU A 178 -11.54 16.84 9.74
C LEU A 178 -12.27 16.01 8.67
N SER A 179 -11.65 15.82 7.50
CA SER A 179 -12.18 14.96 6.43
C SER A 179 -12.12 13.47 6.79
N LEU A 180 -11.31 13.07 7.79
CA LEU A 180 -11.26 11.70 8.30
C LEU A 180 -12.52 11.28 9.06
N LEU A 181 -13.32 12.26 9.53
CA LEU A 181 -14.56 12.01 10.28
C LEU A 181 -15.71 11.51 9.38
N GLY A 182 -15.56 11.63 8.05
CA GLY A 182 -16.59 11.34 7.06
C GLY A 182 -16.51 9.99 6.35
N GLU A 183 -15.71 9.04 6.86
CA GLU A 183 -15.53 7.65 6.38
C GLU A 183 -14.52 7.42 5.23
N ALA A 184 -13.69 6.38 5.43
CA ALA A 184 -12.92 5.56 4.50
C ALA A 184 -11.90 6.16 3.51
N ASP A 185 -12.11 7.36 2.95
CA ASP A 185 -11.36 7.80 1.74
C ASP A 185 -9.87 8.08 1.95
N TRP A 186 -9.44 8.18 3.20
CA TRP A 186 -8.04 8.42 3.59
C TRP A 186 -7.37 7.22 4.27
N LYS A 187 -8.11 6.14 4.51
CA LYS A 187 -7.57 4.97 5.19
C LYS A 187 -6.97 4.01 4.16
N LEU A 188 -5.71 4.26 3.82
CA LEU A 188 -4.89 3.34 3.04
C LEU A 188 -4.07 2.47 4.00
N GLU A 189 -4.43 1.20 4.09
CA GLU A 189 -3.76 0.23 4.95
C GLU A 189 -3.72 -1.10 4.19
N SER A 190 -2.58 -1.77 4.21
CA SER A 190 -2.45 -3.12 3.67
C SER A 190 -2.91 -4.15 4.69
N ASP A 191 -3.40 -5.27 4.20
CA ASP A 191 -3.56 -6.45 5.05
C ASP A 191 -2.19 -6.88 5.59
N PRO A 192 -2.10 -7.27 6.87
CA PRO A 192 -0.86 -7.78 7.43
C PRO A 192 -0.50 -9.13 6.80
N LEU A 193 0.76 -9.29 6.38
CA LEU A 193 1.27 -10.56 5.88
C LEU A 193 2.37 -11.10 6.78
N LEU A 194 2.26 -12.38 7.09
CA LEU A 194 3.32 -13.11 7.76
C LEU A 194 4.43 -13.47 6.77
N VAL A 195 5.62 -12.96 7.03
CA VAL A 195 6.85 -13.20 6.27
C VAL A 195 7.73 -14.14 7.08
N GLU A 196 8.11 -15.27 6.48
CA GLU A 196 9.09 -16.18 7.07
C GLU A 196 10.50 -15.82 6.56
N PHE A 197 11.49 -15.89 7.45
CA PHE A 197 12.89 -15.67 7.09
C PHE A 197 13.53 -17.00 6.69
N VAL A 198 14.15 -17.00 5.52
CA VAL A 198 14.93 -18.13 5.02
C VAL A 198 16.42 -17.79 5.12
N GLU A 199 17.21 -18.72 5.65
CA GLU A 199 18.66 -18.57 5.72
C GLU A 199 19.25 -18.56 4.30
N ALA A 200 20.01 -17.51 3.96
CA ALA A 200 20.74 -17.47 2.70
C ALA A 200 21.78 -18.60 2.69
N LYS A 201 21.80 -19.38 1.61
CA LYS A 201 22.77 -20.47 1.42
C LYS A 201 24.10 -19.95 0.89
#